data_AF-A0A2D6M0Z3-F1
#
_entry.id   AF-A0A2D6M0Z3-F1
#
_cell.length_a   1.000
_cell.length_b   1.000
_cell.length_c   1.000
_cell.angle_alpha   90.00
_cell.angle_beta   90.00
_cell.angle_gamma   90.00
#
_symmetry.space_group_name_H-M   'P 1'
#
loop_
_entity.id
_entity.type
_entity.pdbx_description
1 polymer ?
#
loop_
_entity_poly.entity_id
_entity_poly.type
_entity_poly.pdbx_seq_one_letter_code
_entity_poly.pdbx_strand_id
1 'polypeptide(L)'
;MDVFRVLGNSNRRSMLKILLNTEMHISALARELNISVPVALRHANCLEGAGLVERKEVGNSHVLTAKKEAMEKLKSLWDLMDQPLIVRSKKGKTMLDCIKKMPGIKIGVGKEGHFISSVDGKKGYFIYEINGKFVEKSLEDIKVEKNSTLELKRLLPVLGKKIQIEVE
;
A
#
# COMPACT_ATOMS: atom_id res chain seq x y z
N MET A 1 12.44 -20.20 7.15
CA MET A 1 12.20 -20.10 5.69
C MET A 1 12.24 -18.61 5.32
N ASP A 2 12.79 -18.22 4.17
CA ASP A 2 12.83 -16.80 3.77
C ASP A 2 11.40 -16.26 3.51
N VAL A 3 11.03 -15.18 4.21
CA VAL A 3 9.71 -14.52 4.10
C VAL A 3 9.42 -14.09 2.67
N PHE A 4 10.40 -13.59 1.91
CA PHE A 4 10.17 -13.15 0.53
C PHE A 4 9.86 -14.33 -0.39
N ARG A 5 10.60 -15.44 -0.24
CA ARG A 5 10.33 -16.69 -0.96
C ARG A 5 8.96 -17.26 -0.62
N VAL A 6 8.51 -17.12 0.63
CA VAL A 6 7.16 -17.53 1.04
C VAL A 6 6.09 -16.62 0.43
N LEU A 7 6.27 -15.31 0.47
CA LEU A 7 5.33 -14.36 -0.14
C LEU A 7 5.36 -14.36 -1.67
N GLY A 8 6.32 -15.01 -2.33
CA GLY A 8 6.37 -15.13 -3.79
C GLY A 8 5.20 -15.88 -4.44
N ASN A 9 4.45 -16.70 -3.68
CA ASN A 9 3.30 -17.45 -4.22
C ASN A 9 1.98 -16.69 -4.02
N SER A 10 1.15 -16.61 -5.07
CA SER A 10 -0.13 -15.90 -5.06
C SER A 10 -1.12 -16.42 -4.02
N ASN A 11 -1.33 -17.74 -3.92
CA ASN A 11 -2.26 -18.33 -2.96
C ASN A 11 -1.85 -18.06 -1.50
N ARG A 12 -0.54 -18.08 -1.20
CA ARG A 12 -0.03 -17.71 0.12
C ARG A 12 -0.27 -16.23 0.45
N ARG A 13 -0.11 -15.33 -0.51
CA ARG A 13 -0.45 -13.91 -0.33
C ARG A 13 -1.95 -13.71 -0.11
N SER A 14 -2.79 -14.39 -0.88
CA SER A 14 -4.24 -14.32 -0.73
C SER A 14 -4.69 -14.87 0.62
N MET A 15 -4.16 -16.02 1.04
CA MET A 15 -4.41 -16.60 2.36
C MET A 15 -4.02 -15.63 3.49
N LEU A 16 -2.81 -15.08 3.44
CA LEU A 16 -2.37 -14.11 4.44
C LEU A 16 -3.24 -12.85 4.45
N LYS A 17 -3.68 -12.36 3.28
CA LYS A 17 -4.57 -11.20 3.17
C LYS A 17 -5.93 -11.44 3.85
N ILE A 18 -6.49 -12.65 3.75
CA ILE A 18 -7.70 -13.01 4.49
C ILE A 18 -7.40 -12.98 5.99
N LEU A 19 -6.31 -13.64 6.40
CA LEU A 19 -5.93 -13.80 7.81
C LEU A 19 -5.54 -12.50 8.52
N LEU A 20 -5.18 -11.45 7.77
CA LEU A 20 -4.93 -10.11 8.30
C LEU A 20 -6.20 -9.39 8.76
N ASN A 21 -7.37 -9.82 8.28
CA ASN A 21 -8.65 -9.21 8.61
C ASN A 21 -9.48 -10.07 9.56
N THR A 22 -9.24 -11.38 9.61
CA THR A 22 -10.04 -12.33 10.40
C THR A 22 -9.28 -13.64 10.64
N GLU A 23 -9.55 -14.32 11.75
CA GLU A 23 -9.11 -15.70 11.95
C GLU A 23 -10.04 -16.68 11.21
N MET A 24 -9.51 -17.78 10.69
CA MET A 24 -10.32 -18.68 9.86
C MET A 24 -9.87 -20.13 9.93
N HIS A 25 -10.83 -21.04 9.86
CA HIS A 25 -10.56 -22.47 9.73
C HIS A 25 -9.89 -22.81 8.40
N ILE A 26 -8.99 -23.80 8.41
CA ILE A 26 -8.27 -24.23 7.20
C ILE A 26 -9.21 -24.68 6.06
N SER A 27 -10.33 -25.31 6.39
CA SER A 27 -11.34 -25.75 5.42
C SER A 27 -12.11 -24.57 4.80
N ALA A 28 -12.37 -23.52 5.58
CA ALA A 28 -12.95 -22.29 5.08
C ALA A 28 -11.96 -21.52 4.18
N LEU A 29 -10.68 -21.42 4.57
CA LEU A 29 -9.63 -20.85 3.73
C LEU A 29 -9.50 -21.59 2.39
N ALA A 30 -9.58 -22.92 2.39
CA ALA A 30 -9.55 -23.72 1.17
C ALA A 30 -10.70 -23.34 0.22
N ARG A 31 -11.91 -23.12 0.77
CA ARG A 31 -13.09 -22.70 0.02
C ARG A 31 -12.96 -21.29 -0.54
N GLU A 32 -12.56 -20.32 0.29
CA GLU A 32 -12.36 -18.92 -0.11
C GLU A 32 -11.31 -18.78 -1.22
N LEU A 33 -10.27 -19.62 -1.18
CA LEU A 33 -9.20 -19.62 -2.17
C LEU A 33 -9.47 -20.54 -3.37
N ASN A 34 -10.60 -21.26 -3.38
CA ASN A 34 -10.96 -22.24 -4.40
C ASN A 34 -9.85 -23.29 -4.65
N ILE A 35 -9.31 -23.87 -3.58
CA ILE A 35 -8.27 -24.90 -3.59
C ILE A 35 -8.66 -26.08 -2.69
N SER A 36 -7.96 -27.21 -2.83
CA SER A 36 -8.18 -28.34 -1.93
C SER A 36 -7.62 -28.09 -0.53
N VAL A 37 -8.24 -28.70 0.49
CA VAL A 37 -7.78 -28.61 1.88
C VAL A 37 -6.31 -29.02 2.06
N PRO A 38 -5.78 -30.10 1.43
CA PRO A 38 -4.36 -30.42 1.52
C PRO A 38 -3.44 -29.34 0.94
N VAL A 39 -3.85 -28.68 -0.14
CA VAL A 39 -3.09 -27.57 -0.75
C VAL A 39 -3.12 -26.35 0.18
N ALA A 40 -4.27 -26.03 0.75
CA ALA A 40 -4.40 -24.98 1.75
C ALA A 40 -3.49 -25.27 2.97
N LEU A 41 -3.48 -26.51 3.47
CA LEU A 41 -2.64 -26.92 4.60
C LEU A 41 -1.15 -26.76 4.27
N ARG A 42 -0.71 -27.12 3.06
CA ARG A 42 0.66 -26.90 2.60
C ARG A 42 1.03 -25.41 2.56
N HIS A 43 0.11 -24.55 2.13
CA HIS A 43 0.31 -23.10 2.14
C HIS A 43 0.37 -22.55 3.56
N ALA A 44 -0.51 -22.99 4.45
CA ALA A 44 -0.52 -22.61 5.86
C ALA A 44 0.79 -23.02 6.55
N ASN A 45 1.27 -24.26 6.36
CA ASN A 45 2.55 -24.72 6.91
C ASN A 45 3.73 -23.85 6.46
N CYS A 46 3.73 -23.38 5.19
CA CYS A 46 4.78 -22.48 4.71
C CYS A 46 4.72 -21.09 5.39
N LEU A 47 3.51 -20.55 5.59
CA LEU A 47 3.31 -19.27 6.25
C LEU A 47 3.67 -19.35 7.74
N GLU A 48 3.30 -20.44 8.39
CA GLU A 48 3.60 -20.74 9.79
C GLU A 48 5.10 -20.94 10.01
N GLY A 49 5.77 -21.70 9.13
CA GLY A 49 7.23 -21.87 9.14
C GLY A 49 8.04 -20.61 8.79
N ALA A 50 7.38 -19.56 8.28
CA ALA A 50 7.94 -18.21 8.12
C ALA A 50 7.57 -17.28 9.30
N GLY A 51 6.80 -17.76 10.27
CA GLY A 51 6.34 -16.99 11.42
C GLY A 51 5.27 -15.94 11.08
N LEU A 52 4.62 -16.02 9.92
CA LEU A 52 3.61 -15.04 9.48
C LEU A 52 2.21 -15.31 10.05
N VAL A 53 1.93 -16.57 10.38
CA VAL A 53 0.66 -17.01 10.95
C VAL A 53 0.93 -17.95 12.12
N GLU A 54 -0.08 -18.13 12.96
CA GLU A 54 -0.15 -19.18 13.97
C GLU A 54 -1.40 -20.00 13.83
N ARG A 55 -1.32 -21.22 14.36
CA ARG A 55 -2.41 -22.17 14.38
C ARG A 55 -2.85 -22.41 15.82
N LYS A 56 -4.16 -22.39 16.03
CA LYS A 56 -4.81 -22.84 17.26
C LYS A 56 -5.70 -24.03 16.96
N GLU A 57 -5.56 -25.08 17.75
CA GLU A 57 -6.48 -26.21 17.72
C GLU A 57 -7.77 -25.84 18.47
N VAL A 58 -8.90 -26.00 17.79
CA VAL A 58 -10.25 -25.79 18.34
C VAL A 58 -11.05 -27.04 18.03
N GLY A 59 -11.14 -27.95 19.01
CA GLY A 59 -11.71 -29.29 18.81
C GLY A 59 -10.90 -30.08 17.79
N ASN A 60 -11.56 -30.67 16.79
CA ASN A 60 -10.92 -31.40 15.68
C ASN A 60 -10.49 -30.50 14.51
N SER A 61 -10.47 -29.19 14.69
CA SER A 61 -10.23 -28.23 13.62
C SER A 61 -9.06 -27.30 13.94
N HIS A 62 -8.47 -26.76 12.88
CA HIS A 62 -7.35 -25.83 12.95
C HIS A 62 -7.82 -24.45 12.51
N VAL A 63 -7.74 -23.49 13.42
CA VAL A 63 -7.96 -22.07 13.15
C VAL A 63 -6.60 -21.42 12.94
N LEU A 64 -6.49 -20.61 11.89
CA LEU A 64 -5.28 -19.84 11.58
C LEU A 64 -5.54 -18.36 11.84
N THR A 65 -4.51 -17.68 12.34
CA THR A 65 -4.53 -16.24 12.62
C THR A 65 -3.20 -15.62 12.18
N ALA A 66 -3.22 -14.41 11.64
CA ALA A 66 -1.99 -13.69 11.30
C ALA A 66 -1.29 -13.18 12.56
N LYS A 67 0.04 -13.32 12.63
CA LYS A 67 0.83 -12.78 13.76
C LYS A 67 1.06 -11.30 13.59
N LYS A 68 0.62 -10.50 14.57
CA LYS A 68 0.77 -9.05 14.54
C LYS A 68 2.24 -8.63 14.55
N GLU A 69 3.06 -9.30 15.36
CA GLU A 69 4.50 -9.06 15.47
C GLU A 69 5.23 -9.32 14.14
N ALA A 70 4.72 -10.27 13.35
CA ALA A 70 5.27 -10.57 12.04
C ALA A 70 4.98 -9.44 11.04
N MET A 71 3.83 -8.77 11.16
CA MET A 71 3.51 -7.60 10.33
C MET A 71 4.34 -6.39 10.70
N GLU A 72 4.59 -6.19 12.00
CA GLU A 72 5.49 -5.14 12.48
C GLU A 72 6.92 -5.36 11.96
N LYS A 73 7.41 -6.60 12.01
CA LYS A 73 8.70 -6.98 11.40
C LYS A 73 8.73 -6.74 9.90
N LEU A 74 7.68 -7.12 9.17
CA LEU A 74 7.62 -6.92 7.72
C LEU A 74 7.60 -5.43 7.36
N LYS A 75 6.88 -4.61 8.15
CA LYS A 75 6.90 -3.15 8.01
C LYS A 75 8.29 -2.59 8.26
N SER A 76 8.95 -2.99 9.35
CA SER A 76 10.31 -2.54 9.64
C SER A 76 11.33 -2.95 8.57
N LEU A 77 11.20 -4.15 8.00
CA LEU A 77 12.02 -4.58 6.86
C LEU A 77 11.75 -3.73 5.62
N TRP A 78 10.49 -3.38 5.38
CA TRP A 78 10.12 -2.45 4.31
C TRP A 78 10.75 -1.08 4.54
N ASP A 79 10.65 -0.53 5.75
CA ASP A 79 11.21 0.78 6.12
C ASP A 79 12.74 0.82 5.93
N LEU A 80 13.45 -0.30 6.13
CA LEU A 80 14.88 -0.41 5.86
C LEU A 80 15.22 -0.30 4.36
N MET A 81 14.30 -0.77 3.51
CA MET A 81 14.46 -0.78 2.04
C MET A 81 13.82 0.43 1.36
N ASP A 82 12.91 1.13 2.02
CA ASP A 82 12.19 2.31 1.52
C ASP A 82 13.14 3.52 1.51
N GLN A 83 14.08 3.49 0.57
CA GLN A 83 14.99 4.60 0.33
C GLN A 83 14.23 5.69 -0.46
N PRO A 84 14.30 6.96 -0.04
CA PRO A 84 13.66 8.03 -0.78
C PRO A 84 14.23 8.09 -2.19
N LEU A 85 13.33 8.17 -3.18
CA LEU A 85 13.74 8.31 -4.56
C LEU A 85 14.41 9.68 -4.77
N ILE A 86 15.72 9.68 -5.01
CA ILE A 86 16.50 10.90 -5.21
C ILE A 86 16.37 11.36 -6.66
N VAL A 87 15.71 12.51 -6.85
CA VAL A 87 15.59 13.17 -8.16
C VAL A 87 16.58 14.31 -8.24
N ARG A 88 17.50 14.25 -9.20
CA ARG A 88 18.44 15.35 -9.46
C ARG A 88 17.84 16.35 -10.45
N SER A 89 17.80 17.61 -10.06
CA SER A 89 17.30 18.69 -10.91
C SER A 89 18.24 19.90 -10.89
N LYS A 90 18.17 20.73 -11.94
CA LYS A 90 18.88 22.01 -11.97
C LYS A 90 18.09 23.01 -11.14
N LYS A 91 18.80 23.92 -10.46
CA LYS A 91 18.20 25.03 -9.72
C LYS A 91 17.24 25.82 -10.60
N GLY A 92 16.10 26.22 -10.05
CA GLY A 92 15.09 27.05 -10.72
C GLY A 92 14.06 26.31 -11.56
N LYS A 93 14.17 24.99 -11.75
CA LYS A 93 13.10 24.17 -12.34
C LYS A 93 11.91 24.04 -11.40
N THR A 94 10.71 23.87 -11.98
CA THR A 94 9.49 23.65 -11.19
C THR A 94 9.50 22.26 -10.56
N MET A 95 8.81 22.10 -9.43
CA MET A 95 8.65 20.81 -8.79
C MET A 95 7.89 19.84 -9.70
N LEU A 96 6.91 20.33 -10.48
CA LEU A 96 6.20 19.53 -11.47
C LEU A 96 7.16 18.95 -12.51
N ASP A 97 8.08 19.75 -13.06
CA ASP A 97 9.03 19.29 -14.08
C ASP A 97 9.97 18.20 -13.54
N CYS A 98 10.31 18.27 -12.25
CA CYS A 98 11.12 17.26 -11.58
C CYS A 98 10.38 15.92 -11.52
N ILE A 99 9.07 15.94 -11.23
CA ILE A 99 8.30 14.71 -11.00
C ILE A 99 7.59 14.15 -12.23
N LYS A 100 7.28 14.97 -13.22
CA LYS A 100 6.50 14.57 -14.42
C LYS A 100 7.16 13.47 -15.24
N LYS A 101 8.49 13.33 -15.15
CA LYS A 101 9.28 12.31 -15.85
C LYS A 101 9.58 11.08 -14.99
N MET A 102 9.13 11.04 -13.74
CA MET A 102 9.41 9.93 -12.84
C MET A 102 8.57 8.71 -13.22
N PRO A 103 9.16 7.50 -13.23
CA PRO A 103 8.38 6.28 -13.34
C PRO A 103 7.41 6.18 -12.15
N GLY A 104 6.23 5.62 -12.40
CA GLY A 104 5.20 5.43 -11.37
C GLY A 104 4.30 6.65 -11.12
N ILE A 105 4.69 7.86 -11.53
CA ILE A 105 3.86 9.07 -11.37
C ILE A 105 3.07 9.34 -12.66
N LYS A 106 1.76 9.58 -12.52
CA LYS A 106 0.91 10.10 -13.59
C LYS A 106 0.31 11.44 -13.20
N ILE A 107 0.35 12.39 -14.13
CA ILE A 107 -0.17 13.73 -13.96
C ILE A 107 -1.48 13.86 -14.75
N GLY A 108 -2.53 14.35 -14.10
CA GLY A 108 -3.77 14.79 -14.73
C GLY A 108 -3.81 16.30 -14.88
N VAL A 109 -4.70 16.79 -15.75
CA VAL A 109 -4.95 18.22 -15.97
C VAL A 109 -6.34 18.54 -15.41
N GLY A 110 -6.41 19.51 -14.49
CA GLY A 110 -7.64 20.05 -13.93
C GLY A 110 -7.86 21.51 -14.35
N LYS A 111 -8.93 22.14 -13.85
CA LYS A 111 -9.25 23.54 -14.13
C LYS A 111 -8.22 24.52 -13.55
N GLU A 112 -7.61 24.18 -12.42
CA GLU A 112 -6.64 25.03 -11.69
C GLU A 112 -5.18 24.60 -11.91
N GLY A 113 -4.93 23.75 -12.92
CA GLY A 113 -3.58 23.28 -13.27
C GLY A 113 -3.42 21.76 -13.17
N HIS A 114 -2.18 21.30 -13.05
CA HIS A 114 -1.86 19.87 -13.00
C HIS A 114 -2.00 19.29 -11.60
N PHE A 115 -2.49 18.05 -11.51
CA PHE A 115 -2.53 17.28 -10.26
C PHE A 115 -1.98 15.87 -10.46
N ILE A 116 -1.55 15.23 -9.38
CA ILE A 116 -1.07 13.84 -9.44
C ILE A 116 -2.28 12.91 -9.39
N SER A 117 -2.50 12.14 -10.46
CA SER A 117 -3.64 11.23 -10.62
C SER A 117 -3.33 9.78 -10.26
N SER A 118 -2.04 9.43 -10.17
CA SER A 118 -1.58 8.10 -9.76
C SER A 118 -0.13 8.13 -9.29
N VAL A 119 0.18 7.32 -8.29
CA VAL A 119 1.55 6.98 -7.84
C VAL A 119 1.66 5.47 -7.72
N ASP A 120 2.63 4.85 -8.38
CA ASP A 120 2.90 3.40 -8.39
C ASP A 120 1.65 2.54 -8.64
N GLY A 121 0.86 2.95 -9.64
CA GLY A 121 -0.39 2.28 -10.03
C GLY A 121 -1.58 2.54 -9.11
N LYS A 122 -1.40 3.19 -7.96
CA LYS A 122 -2.49 3.61 -7.07
C LYS A 122 -3.14 4.88 -7.60
N LYS A 123 -4.28 4.73 -8.30
CA LYS A 123 -5.10 5.86 -8.77
C LYS A 123 -5.71 6.62 -7.59
N GLY A 124 -5.88 7.93 -7.76
CA GLY A 124 -6.55 8.81 -6.80
C GLY A 124 -6.01 10.24 -6.87
N TYR A 125 -6.55 11.11 -6.01
CA TYR A 125 -6.00 12.43 -5.78
C TYR A 125 -4.90 12.36 -4.73
N PHE A 126 -3.80 13.06 -4.97
CA PHE A 126 -2.70 13.16 -4.03
C PHE A 126 -2.50 14.62 -3.65
N ILE A 127 -2.39 14.86 -2.35
CA ILE A 127 -1.85 16.10 -1.82
C ILE A 127 -0.35 15.91 -1.60
N TYR A 128 0.35 17.03 -1.43
CA TYR A 128 1.78 17.01 -1.22
C TYR A 128 2.23 17.92 -0.09
N GLU A 129 3.30 17.50 0.56
CA GLU A 129 4.03 18.29 1.54
C GLU A 129 5.45 18.52 1.05
N ILE A 130 5.97 19.72 1.29
CA ILE A 130 7.35 20.08 0.99
C ILE A 130 8.08 20.29 2.30
N ASN A 131 9.10 19.49 2.56
CA ASN A 131 9.84 19.45 3.82
C ASN A 131 8.90 19.31 5.03
N GLY A 132 7.90 18.42 4.93
CA GLY A 132 6.91 18.14 5.98
C GLY A 132 5.86 19.22 6.19
N LYS A 133 5.77 20.23 5.32
CA LYS A 133 4.73 21.28 5.38
C LYS A 133 3.76 21.16 4.23
N PHE A 134 2.47 21.19 4.53
CA PHE A 134 1.41 21.25 3.53
C PHE A 134 1.51 22.54 2.71
N VAL A 135 1.32 22.41 1.40
CA VAL A 135 1.40 23.52 0.45
C VAL A 135 0.17 23.52 -0.44
N GLU A 136 -0.55 24.64 -0.46
CA GLU A 136 -1.74 24.83 -1.30
C GLU A 136 -1.40 25.25 -2.73
N LYS A 137 -0.19 25.77 -2.96
CA LYS A 137 0.28 26.21 -4.28
C LYS A 137 0.48 25.02 -5.21
N SER A 138 0.19 25.21 -6.50
CA SER A 138 0.50 24.22 -7.55
C SER A 138 2.00 23.91 -7.60
N LEU A 139 2.35 22.65 -7.91
CA LEU A 139 3.75 22.23 -8.13
C LEU A 139 4.41 22.95 -9.32
N GLU A 140 3.62 23.55 -10.21
CA GLU A 140 4.08 24.40 -11.31
C GLU A 140 4.68 25.72 -10.82
N ASP A 141 4.15 26.24 -9.72
CA ASP A 141 4.54 27.55 -9.17
C ASP A 141 5.70 27.44 -8.18
N ILE A 142 6.13 26.22 -7.86
CA ILE A 142 7.15 25.96 -6.84
C ILE A 142 8.47 25.63 -7.52
N LYS A 143 9.43 26.55 -7.42
CA LYS A 143 10.80 26.35 -7.93
C LYS A 143 11.68 25.62 -6.92
N VAL A 144 12.49 24.70 -7.43
CA VAL A 144 13.51 23.99 -6.65
C VAL A 144 14.77 24.87 -6.54
N GLU A 145 14.89 25.57 -5.41
CA GLU A 145 16.03 26.45 -5.12
C GLU A 145 17.10 25.79 -4.24
N LYS A 146 16.68 24.82 -3.42
CA LYS A 146 17.50 24.06 -2.49
C LYS A 146 17.01 22.62 -2.40
N ASN A 147 17.84 21.73 -1.86
CA ASN A 147 17.44 20.36 -1.55
C ASN A 147 16.17 20.37 -0.72
N SER A 148 15.16 19.65 -1.21
CA SER A 148 13.83 19.63 -0.63
C SER A 148 13.26 18.22 -0.74
N THR A 149 12.50 17.81 0.28
CA THR A 149 11.75 16.55 0.29
C THR A 149 10.32 16.84 -0.17
N LEU A 150 9.82 16.05 -1.12
CA LEU A 150 8.42 16.07 -1.55
C LEU A 150 7.77 14.78 -1.08
N GLU A 151 6.77 14.89 -0.23
CA GLU A 151 5.97 13.76 0.24
C GLU A 151 4.61 13.77 -0.45
N LEU A 152 4.21 12.63 -1.03
CA LEU A 152 2.92 12.47 -1.71
C LEU A 152 1.97 11.66 -0.84
N LYS A 153 0.84 12.24 -0.46
CA LYS A 153 -0.18 11.59 0.38
C LYS A 153 -1.46 11.41 -0.41
N ARG A 154 -1.91 10.17 -0.58
CA ARG A 154 -3.15 9.84 -1.28
C ARG A 154 -4.35 10.24 -0.42
N LEU A 155 -5.27 11.02 -0.98
CA LEU A 155 -6.57 11.29 -0.37
C LEU A 155 -7.45 10.04 -0.48
N LEU A 156 -7.94 9.59 0.67
CA LEU A 156 -8.96 8.56 0.74
C LEU A 156 -10.31 9.26 0.93
N PRO A 157 -11.33 8.99 0.08
CA PRO A 157 -12.63 9.62 0.24
C PRO A 157 -13.28 9.13 1.53
N VAL A 158 -13.60 10.07 2.41
CA VAL A 158 -14.37 9.83 3.64
C VAL A 158 -15.65 10.63 3.54
N LEU A 159 -16.80 9.99 3.77
CA LEU A 159 -18.09 10.68 3.78
C LEU A 159 -18.10 11.70 4.93
N GLY A 160 -18.01 12.98 4.61
CA GLY A 160 -18.11 14.07 5.58
C GLY A 160 -19.57 14.45 5.87
N LYS A 161 -20.26 14.95 4.84
CA LYS A 161 -21.68 15.35 4.92
C LYS A 161 -22.37 14.98 3.61
N LYS A 162 -23.54 14.34 3.70
CA LYS A 162 -24.41 14.08 2.55
C LYS A 162 -25.38 15.26 2.40
N ILE A 163 -25.40 15.89 1.23
CA ILE A 163 -26.33 16.97 0.88
C ILE A 163 -27.15 16.48 -0.31
N GLN A 164 -28.47 16.52 -0.20
CA GLN A 164 -29.40 16.25 -1.29
C GLN A 164 -29.83 17.59 -1.88
N ILE A 165 -29.70 17.72 -3.19
CA ILE A 165 -30.13 18.92 -3.94
C ILE A 165 -31.33 18.49 -4.76
N GLU A 166 -32.45 19.17 -4.57
CA GLU A 166 -33.65 19.02 -5.39
C GLU A 166 -33.78 20.25 -6.28
N VAL A 167 -34.15 20.02 -7.54
CA VAL A 167 -34.28 21.06 -8.56
C VAL A 167 -35.76 21.18 -8.90
N GLU A 168 -36.30 22.41 -8.91
CA GLU A 168 -37.63 22.73 -9.44
C GLU A 168 -37.65 22.77 -10.97
#